data_AF-A0AAV5XB83-F1
#
_entry.id   AF-A0AAV5XB83-F1
#
_cell.length_a   1.000
_cell.length_b   1.000
_cell.length_c   1.000
_cell.angle_alpha   90.00
_cell.angle_beta   90.00
_cell.angle_gamma   90.00
#
_symmetry.space_group_name_H-M   'P 1'
#
loop_
_entity.id
_entity.type
_entity.pdbx_description
1 polymer ?
#
loop_
_entity_poly.entity_id
_entity_poly.type
_entity_poly.pdbx_seq_one_letter_code
_entity_poly.pdbx_strand_id
1 'polypeptide(L)'
;MLRKHIIPTQPPAAGKTGKPDSKDIPSLATVQVTSESADHPVDHLFDAQDGPGGTRWVAAGDGEQTLILAFDAPQTIREVSLETEEPHVSRTQEISLSLSRDGGGSYREVLRQEFTFSPSGTTFEREEWAVPADGVTHLRVVIKPDKGGAPCRATLTSLTIR
;
A
#
# COMPACT_ATOMS: atom_id res chain seq x y z
N MET A 1 23.28 35.79 -18.39
CA MET A 1 22.90 34.64 -19.24
C MET A 1 22.62 33.45 -18.34
N LEU A 2 21.53 32.73 -18.56
CA LEU A 2 21.05 31.63 -17.71
C LEU A 2 21.81 30.33 -18.01
N ARG A 3 22.32 29.64 -16.98
CA ARG A 3 22.88 28.27 -17.09
C ARG A 3 21.82 27.27 -16.65
N LYS A 4 21.48 26.32 -17.53
CA LYS A 4 20.57 25.20 -17.27
C LYS A 4 21.27 23.87 -17.53
N HIS A 5 20.91 22.85 -16.75
CA HIS A 5 21.37 21.47 -16.93
C HIS A 5 20.15 20.55 -16.97
N ILE A 6 20.08 19.69 -17.98
CA ILE A 6 18.99 18.74 -18.18
C ILE A 6 19.52 17.37 -17.74
N ILE A 7 18.82 16.75 -16.78
CA ILE A 7 19.14 15.39 -16.32
C ILE A 7 18.64 14.41 -17.39
N PRO A 8 19.47 13.45 -17.84
CA PRO A 8 19.03 12.44 -18.79
C PRO A 8 18.12 11.42 -18.13
N THR A 9 16.98 11.13 -18.75
CA THR A 9 16.13 9.99 -18.40
C THR A 9 16.82 8.70 -18.88
N GLN A 10 17.09 7.78 -17.95
CA GLN A 10 17.69 6.48 -18.25
C GLN A 10 16.75 5.66 -19.15
N PRO A 11 17.24 4.93 -20.17
CA PRO A 11 16.40 4.08 -21.00
C PRO A 11 15.89 2.87 -20.20
N PRO A 12 14.70 2.33 -20.54
CA PRO A 12 14.08 1.25 -19.79
C PRO A 12 14.92 -0.03 -19.91
N ALA A 13 15.39 -0.52 -18.77
CA ALA A 13 15.91 -1.88 -18.64
C ALA A 13 14.74 -2.85 -18.63
N ALA A 14 14.76 -3.82 -19.55
CA ALA A 14 13.87 -4.97 -19.52
C ALA A 14 14.28 -5.92 -18.37
N GLY A 15 13.31 -6.32 -17.55
CA GLY A 15 13.42 -7.48 -16.66
C GLY A 15 13.57 -7.17 -15.17
N LYS A 16 12.57 -7.63 -14.39
CA LYS A 16 12.39 -7.56 -12.93
C LYS A 16 11.99 -6.18 -12.41
N THR A 17 10.69 -5.92 -12.34
CA THR A 17 10.08 -4.76 -11.66
C THR A 17 10.16 -4.89 -10.14
N GLY A 18 11.33 -5.20 -9.60
CA GLY A 18 11.66 -4.89 -8.22
C GLY A 18 12.37 -3.55 -8.20
N LYS A 19 11.78 -2.54 -7.58
CA LYS A 19 12.52 -1.33 -7.19
C LYS A 19 13.82 -1.78 -6.50
N PRO A 20 15.02 -1.32 -6.91
CA PRO A 20 16.24 -1.61 -6.14
C PRO A 20 16.00 -1.17 -4.69
N ASP A 21 16.35 -2.03 -3.74
CA ASP A 21 16.15 -1.90 -2.28
C ASP A 21 14.73 -2.14 -1.73
N SER A 22 13.78 -2.67 -2.51
CA SER A 22 12.50 -3.11 -1.93
C SER A 22 12.70 -4.27 -0.96
N LYS A 23 12.02 -4.24 0.19
CA LYS A 23 12.04 -5.32 1.17
C LYS A 23 11.12 -6.46 0.75
N ASP A 24 11.60 -7.68 0.96
CA ASP A 24 10.83 -8.90 0.74
C ASP A 24 9.93 -9.16 1.95
N ILE A 25 8.70 -8.64 1.92
CA ILE A 25 7.77 -8.69 3.05
C ILE A 25 7.47 -10.14 3.51
N PRO A 26 7.18 -11.10 2.61
CA PRO A 26 6.91 -12.48 3.01
C PRO A 26 8.02 -13.17 3.81
N SER A 27 9.29 -12.74 3.68
CA SER A 27 10.41 -13.30 4.44
C SER A 27 10.79 -12.50 5.68
N LEU A 28 10.17 -11.33 5.91
CA LEU A 28 10.54 -10.39 6.97
C LEU A 28 9.40 -10.08 7.96
N ALA A 29 8.16 -10.44 7.62
CA ALA A 29 7.00 -10.09 8.42
C ALA A 29 5.91 -11.14 8.37
N THR A 30 5.19 -11.26 9.49
CA THR A 30 3.85 -11.85 9.51
C THR A 30 2.84 -10.79 9.07
N VAL A 31 2.05 -11.10 8.04
CA VAL A 31 0.97 -10.23 7.57
C VAL A 31 -0.33 -10.59 8.28
N GLN A 32 -0.98 -9.60 8.87
CA GLN A 32 -2.25 -9.76 9.57
C GLN A 32 -3.30 -8.91 8.88
N VAL A 33 -4.48 -9.48 8.60
CA VAL A 33 -5.61 -8.77 8.01
C VAL A 33 -6.87 -8.98 8.85
N THR A 34 -7.74 -7.98 8.88
CA THR A 34 -9.06 -8.11 9.52
C THR A 34 -9.90 -9.19 8.86
N SER A 35 -9.86 -9.27 7.53
CA SER A 35 -10.56 -10.28 6.75
C SER A 35 -9.99 -10.38 5.33
N GLU A 36 -10.26 -11.47 4.62
CA GLU A 36 -9.90 -11.63 3.21
C GLU A 36 -10.91 -12.50 2.47
N SER A 37 -11.07 -12.23 1.18
CA SER A 37 -11.83 -13.05 0.26
C SER A 37 -10.97 -14.23 -0.21
N ALA A 38 -11.55 -15.43 -0.28
CA ALA A 38 -10.83 -16.64 -0.71
C ALA A 38 -10.22 -16.52 -2.13
N ASP A 39 -10.90 -15.80 -3.04
CA ASP A 39 -10.43 -15.58 -4.41
C ASP A 39 -9.38 -14.46 -4.52
N HIS A 40 -9.22 -13.65 -3.47
CA HIS A 40 -8.37 -12.47 -3.43
C HIS A 40 -7.65 -12.36 -2.07
N PRO A 41 -6.78 -13.35 -1.75
CA PRO A 41 -6.07 -13.39 -0.48
C PRO A 41 -5.02 -12.29 -0.37
N VAL A 42 -4.53 -12.07 0.85
CA VAL A 42 -3.50 -11.06 1.12
C VAL A 42 -2.18 -11.34 0.40
N ASP A 43 -1.89 -12.59 0.05
CA ASP A 43 -0.70 -12.99 -0.71
C ASP A 43 -0.55 -12.24 -2.03
N HIS A 44 -1.67 -11.86 -2.67
CA HIS A 44 -1.67 -11.11 -3.92
C HIS A 44 -1.03 -9.71 -3.80
N LEU A 45 -0.90 -9.14 -2.59
CA LEU A 45 -0.19 -7.86 -2.42
C LEU A 45 1.31 -7.96 -2.66
N PHE A 46 1.87 -9.19 -2.66
CA PHE A 46 3.30 -9.46 -2.67
C PHE A 46 3.73 -10.46 -3.76
N ASP A 47 2.85 -10.79 -4.70
CA ASP A 47 3.12 -11.76 -5.78
C ASP A 47 3.79 -11.13 -7.04
N ALA A 48 4.08 -9.83 -6.97
CA ALA A 48 4.66 -9.01 -8.05
C ALA A 48 3.77 -8.90 -9.30
N GLN A 49 2.46 -9.10 -9.20
CA GLN A 49 1.47 -8.79 -10.23
C GLN A 49 0.87 -7.38 -10.04
N ASP A 50 1.74 -6.39 -9.82
CA ASP A 50 1.36 -5.00 -9.56
C ASP A 50 0.81 -4.29 -10.82
N GLY A 51 0.14 -3.15 -10.63
CA GLY A 51 -0.39 -2.28 -11.67
C GLY A 51 -1.89 -2.47 -11.96
N PRO A 52 -2.44 -1.67 -12.88
CA PRO A 52 -3.86 -1.75 -13.25
C PRO A 52 -4.24 -3.15 -13.75
N GLY A 53 -5.32 -3.73 -13.21
CA GLY A 53 -5.76 -5.09 -13.52
C GLY A 53 -4.90 -6.21 -12.92
N GLY A 54 -3.96 -5.86 -12.04
CA GLY A 54 -3.15 -6.81 -11.26
C GLY A 54 -3.97 -7.69 -10.32
N THR A 55 -3.30 -8.66 -9.71
CA THR A 55 -3.91 -9.36 -8.57
C THR A 55 -4.06 -8.37 -7.41
N ARG A 56 -4.96 -8.69 -6.49
CA ARG A 56 -5.29 -7.80 -5.37
C ARG A 56 -5.77 -8.59 -4.18
N TRP A 57 -5.59 -7.99 -3.01
CA TRP A 57 -6.31 -8.36 -1.82
C TRP A 57 -7.68 -7.68 -1.81
N VAL A 58 -8.70 -8.43 -1.39
CA VAL A 58 -10.05 -7.91 -1.15
C VAL A 58 -10.51 -8.40 0.22
N ALA A 59 -10.99 -7.49 1.06
CA ALA A 59 -11.57 -7.85 2.35
C ALA A 59 -12.82 -8.75 2.19
N ALA A 60 -13.06 -9.63 3.15
CA ALA A 60 -14.26 -10.48 3.14
C ALA A 60 -15.53 -9.68 3.51
N GLY A 61 -15.37 -8.76 4.47
CA GLY A 61 -16.44 -7.94 5.02
C GLY A 61 -16.42 -6.51 4.49
N ASP A 62 -17.56 -5.85 4.60
CA ASP A 62 -17.70 -4.43 4.28
C ASP A 62 -17.17 -3.54 5.42
N GLY A 63 -16.85 -2.29 5.08
CA GLY A 63 -16.44 -1.28 6.05
C GLY A 63 -14.93 -1.23 6.30
N GLU A 64 -14.52 -0.55 7.36
CA GLU A 64 -13.12 -0.32 7.67
C GLU A 64 -12.35 -1.64 7.89
N GLN A 65 -11.18 -1.74 7.28
CA GLN A 65 -10.32 -2.93 7.37
C GLN A 65 -8.91 -2.52 7.76
N THR A 66 -8.23 -3.41 8.50
CA THR A 66 -6.85 -3.22 8.92
C THR A 66 -5.96 -4.29 8.31
N LEU A 67 -4.81 -3.87 7.79
CA LEU A 67 -3.68 -4.71 7.43
C LEU A 67 -2.47 -4.32 8.29
N ILE A 68 -1.74 -5.28 8.83
CA ILE A 68 -0.54 -5.05 9.64
C ILE A 68 0.59 -5.92 9.11
N LEU A 69 1.74 -5.30 8.88
CA LEU A 69 3.02 -6.00 8.72
C LEU A 69 3.69 -6.04 10.10
N ALA A 70 3.70 -7.20 10.74
CA ALA A 70 4.41 -7.43 12.00
C ALA A 70 5.79 -8.01 11.68
N PHE A 71 6.84 -7.19 11.78
CA PHE A 71 8.18 -7.61 11.37
C PHE A 71 8.83 -8.55 12.39
N ASP A 72 9.51 -9.58 11.91
CA ASP A 72 10.20 -10.58 12.75
C ASP A 72 11.38 -9.95 13.53
N ALA A 73 11.97 -8.91 12.95
CA ALA A 73 12.96 -8.06 13.59
C ALA A 73 12.70 -6.59 13.24
N PRO A 74 13.04 -5.63 14.12
CA PRO A 74 12.84 -4.20 13.85
C PRO A 74 13.48 -3.77 12.52
N GLN A 75 12.69 -3.08 11.69
CA GLN A 75 13.07 -2.63 10.36
C GLN A 75 13.28 -1.11 10.33
N THR A 76 14.24 -0.66 9.52
CA THR A 76 14.25 0.74 9.03
C THR A 76 13.34 0.83 7.80
N ILE A 77 12.38 1.75 7.82
CA ILE A 77 11.53 2.09 6.67
C ILE A 77 11.95 3.48 6.19
N ARG A 78 12.09 3.65 4.88
CA ARG A 78 12.41 4.92 4.21
C ARG A 78 11.26 5.38 3.34
N GLU A 79 10.63 4.43 2.66
CA GLU A 79 9.55 4.69 1.72
C GLU A 79 8.48 3.61 1.88
N VAL A 80 7.22 4.02 1.71
CA VAL A 80 6.08 3.11 1.53
C VAL A 80 5.45 3.44 0.20
N SER A 81 5.25 2.44 -0.65
CA SER A 81 4.46 2.58 -1.89
C SER A 81 3.22 1.69 -1.82
N LEU A 82 2.12 2.20 -2.35
CA LEU A 82 0.84 1.51 -2.32
C LEU A 82 0.10 1.71 -3.64
N GLU A 83 -0.58 0.66 -4.08
CA GLU A 83 -1.48 0.70 -5.23
C GLU A 83 -2.89 0.29 -4.85
N THR A 84 -3.86 0.99 -5.41
CA THR A 84 -5.28 0.70 -5.21
C THR A 84 -6.04 0.93 -6.51
N GLU A 85 -7.05 0.09 -6.75
CA GLU A 85 -7.86 0.13 -7.95
C GLU A 85 -9.35 0.01 -7.59
N GLU A 86 -10.17 0.84 -8.21
CA GLU A 86 -11.63 0.78 -8.21
C GLU A 86 -12.16 1.15 -9.61
N PRO A 87 -12.44 0.16 -10.46
CA PRO A 87 -12.89 0.41 -11.82
C PRO A 87 -14.41 0.51 -11.99
N HIS A 88 -15.20 0.17 -10.97
CA HIS A 88 -16.64 -0.05 -11.13
C HIS A 88 -17.51 0.97 -10.40
N VAL A 89 -17.05 1.50 -9.28
CA VAL A 89 -17.87 2.34 -8.40
C VAL A 89 -17.22 3.70 -8.15
N SER A 90 -18.02 4.76 -8.22
CA SER A 90 -17.55 6.07 -7.77
C SER A 90 -17.56 6.14 -6.25
N ARG A 91 -16.38 6.26 -5.63
CA ARG A 91 -16.23 6.33 -4.18
C ARG A 91 -14.95 7.07 -3.78
N THR A 92 -14.90 7.55 -2.55
CA THR A 92 -13.67 8.08 -1.95
C THR A 92 -13.18 7.11 -0.89
N GLN A 93 -12.05 6.45 -1.13
CA GLN A 93 -11.37 5.60 -0.16
C GLN A 93 -10.40 6.44 0.67
N GLU A 94 -10.37 6.22 1.99
CA GLU A 94 -9.37 6.81 2.88
C GLU A 94 -8.41 5.72 3.37
N ILE A 95 -7.10 5.98 3.29
CA ILE A 95 -6.06 5.14 3.87
C ILE A 95 -5.31 5.94 4.93
N SER A 96 -5.02 5.31 6.06
CA SER A 96 -4.07 5.83 7.05
C SER A 96 -2.96 4.83 7.31
N LEU A 97 -1.72 5.33 7.32
CA LEU A 97 -0.53 4.57 7.69
C LEU A 97 -0.10 4.95 9.10
N SER A 98 0.14 3.94 9.93
CA SER A 98 0.68 4.13 11.28
C SER A 98 1.86 3.20 11.53
N LEU A 99 2.83 3.65 12.32
CA LEU A 99 4.00 2.87 12.71
C LEU A 99 3.99 2.57 14.21
N SER A 100 4.50 1.40 14.58
CA SER A 100 4.78 1.02 15.97
C SER A 100 6.25 0.63 16.13
N ARG A 101 6.84 0.98 17.29
CA ARG A 101 8.21 0.61 17.69
C ARG A 101 8.23 -0.26 18.94
N ASP A 102 7.08 -0.64 19.46
CA ASP A 102 6.89 -1.31 20.76
C ASP A 102 6.12 -2.63 20.63
N GLY A 103 6.24 -3.29 19.48
CA GLY A 103 5.60 -4.59 19.25
C GLY A 103 4.08 -4.49 19.03
N GLY A 104 3.59 -3.35 18.54
CA GLY A 104 2.16 -3.13 18.28
C GLY A 104 1.38 -2.64 19.51
N GLY A 105 2.06 -2.30 20.60
CA GLY A 105 1.42 -1.73 21.80
C GLY A 105 0.86 -0.32 21.58
N SER A 106 1.57 0.49 20.78
CA SER A 106 1.12 1.81 20.36
C SER A 106 1.42 2.07 18.89
N TYR A 107 0.53 2.82 18.24
CA TYR A 107 0.65 3.19 16.83
C TYR A 107 0.60 4.70 16.68
N ARG A 108 1.56 5.25 15.94
CA ARG A 108 1.58 6.67 15.57
C ARG A 108 1.24 6.80 14.09
N GLU A 109 0.15 7.50 13.78
CA GLU A 109 -0.18 7.86 12.40
C GLU A 109 0.92 8.74 11.82
N VAL A 110 1.35 8.40 10.61
CA VAL A 110 2.41 9.11 9.86
C VAL A 110 1.88 9.69 8.56
N LEU A 111 0.78 9.15 8.03
CA LEU A 111 0.16 9.57 6.79
C LEU A 111 -1.34 9.26 6.82
N ARG A 112 -2.12 10.13 6.19
CA ARG A 112 -3.48 9.88 5.77
C ARG A 112 -3.67 10.39 4.35
N GLN A 113 -4.22 9.55 3.48
CA GLN A 113 -4.46 9.86 2.07
C GLN A 113 -5.89 9.48 1.69
N GLU A 114 -6.50 10.30 0.84
CA GLU A 114 -7.79 10.01 0.22
C GLU A 114 -7.61 9.78 -1.28
N PHE A 115 -8.32 8.78 -1.80
CA PHE A 115 -8.35 8.42 -3.22
C PHE A 115 -9.78 8.50 -3.71
N THR A 116 -10.05 9.31 -4.72
CA THR A 116 -11.38 9.45 -5.29
C THR A 116 -11.44 8.76 -6.64
N PHE A 117 -12.26 7.74 -6.74
CA PHE A 117 -12.42 6.92 -7.93
C PHE A 117 -13.74 7.21 -8.63
N SER A 118 -13.74 7.01 -9.95
CA SER A 118 -14.96 6.95 -10.75
C SER A 118 -14.72 6.15 -12.04
N PRO A 119 -15.68 5.35 -12.53
CA PRO A 119 -15.51 4.56 -13.76
C PRO A 119 -15.22 5.39 -15.02
N SER A 120 -15.67 6.65 -15.05
CA SER A 120 -15.42 7.59 -16.15
C SER A 120 -14.20 8.48 -15.94
N GLY A 121 -13.48 8.31 -14.83
CA GLY A 121 -12.35 9.14 -14.43
C GLY A 121 -11.20 8.29 -13.94
N THR A 122 -10.68 8.59 -12.75
CA THR A 122 -9.60 7.80 -12.15
C THR A 122 -10.14 6.47 -11.62
N THR A 123 -9.54 5.37 -12.05
CA THR A 123 -9.87 4.02 -11.55
C THR A 123 -8.70 3.34 -10.84
N PHE A 124 -7.49 3.89 -10.95
CA PHE A 124 -6.26 3.34 -10.38
C PHE A 124 -5.40 4.48 -9.83
N GLU A 125 -4.84 4.28 -8.65
CA GLU A 125 -3.90 5.21 -8.02
C GLU A 125 -2.69 4.44 -7.50
N ARG A 126 -1.51 5.04 -7.71
CA ARG A 126 -0.23 4.59 -7.15
C ARG A 126 0.42 5.76 -6.45
N GLU A 127 0.76 5.55 -5.19
CA GLU A 127 1.42 6.57 -4.38
C GLU A 127 2.70 6.04 -3.76
N GLU A 128 3.64 6.96 -3.56
CA GLU A 128 4.93 6.69 -2.94
C GLU A 128 5.23 7.79 -1.94
N TRP A 129 5.38 7.43 -0.66
CA TRP A 129 5.61 8.37 0.42
C TRP A 129 6.94 8.11 1.10
N ALA A 130 7.70 9.18 1.31
CA ALA A 130 8.87 9.16 2.18
C ALA A 130 8.42 9.09 3.65
N VAL A 131 8.67 7.94 4.29
CA VAL A 131 8.31 7.68 5.69
C VAL A 131 9.55 7.19 6.45
N PRO A 132 10.58 8.05 6.62
CA PRO A 132 11.82 7.66 7.29
C PRO A 132 11.57 7.36 8.77
N ALA A 133 11.78 6.11 9.16
CA ALA A 133 11.65 5.64 10.53
C ALA A 133 12.55 4.43 10.79
N ASP A 134 13.31 4.48 11.87
CA ASP A 134 14.11 3.36 12.36
C ASP A 134 13.40 2.58 13.48
N GLY A 135 13.80 1.32 13.65
CA GLY A 135 13.30 0.46 14.73
C GLY A 135 11.81 0.18 14.63
N VAL A 136 11.24 0.17 13.43
CA VAL A 136 9.83 -0.11 13.20
C VAL A 136 9.58 -1.60 13.41
N THR A 137 8.67 -1.91 14.33
CA THR A 137 8.24 -3.29 14.60
C THR A 137 6.95 -3.63 13.86
N HIS A 138 6.06 -2.64 13.66
CA HIS A 138 4.84 -2.84 12.87
C HIS A 138 4.55 -1.64 11.96
N LEU A 139 4.12 -1.94 10.74
CA LEU A 139 3.44 -1.00 9.85
C LEU A 139 1.96 -1.40 9.81
N ARG A 140 1.06 -0.46 10.11
CA ARG A 140 -0.39 -0.65 10.04
C ARG A 140 -0.97 0.23 8.93
N VAL A 141 -1.79 -0.38 8.09
CA VAL A 141 -2.63 0.26 7.08
C VAL A 141 -4.07 0.10 7.51
N VAL A 142 -4.78 1.20 7.73
CA VAL A 142 -6.24 1.18 7.94
C VAL A 142 -6.90 1.78 6.72
N ILE A 143 -7.86 1.06 6.16
CA ILE A 143 -8.55 1.42 4.93
C ILE A 143 -10.03 1.57 5.24
N LYS A 144 -10.56 2.77 5.00
CA LYS A 144 -12.00 3.00 4.90
C LYS A 144 -12.37 2.98 3.43
N PRO A 145 -13.06 1.92 2.98
CA PRO A 145 -13.29 1.69 1.55
C PRO A 145 -14.24 2.72 0.92
N ASP A 146 -15.07 3.37 1.73
CA ASP A 146 -15.85 4.54 1.33
C ASP A 146 -15.95 5.50 2.53
N LYS A 147 -15.48 6.72 2.35
CA LYS A 147 -15.51 7.80 3.35
C LYS A 147 -16.94 8.24 3.67
N GLY A 148 -17.88 8.07 2.73
CA GLY A 148 -19.31 8.29 2.95
C GLY A 148 -19.98 7.22 3.79
N GLY A 149 -19.28 6.12 4.11
CA GLY A 149 -19.80 5.01 4.91
C GLY A 149 -20.66 4.02 4.12
N ALA A 150 -20.62 4.04 2.79
CA ALA A 150 -21.32 3.05 1.99
C ALA A 150 -20.77 1.63 2.29
N PRO A 151 -21.62 0.60 2.36
CA PRO A 151 -21.18 -0.77 2.59
C PRO A 151 -20.45 -1.28 1.34
N CYS A 152 -19.12 -1.25 1.41
CA CYS A 152 -18.26 -1.79 0.38
C CYS A 152 -16.99 -2.37 1.00
N ARG A 153 -16.30 -3.20 0.23
CA ARG A 153 -15.09 -3.91 0.67
C ARG A 153 -13.85 -3.07 0.39
N ALA A 154 -12.87 -3.19 1.28
CA ALA A 154 -11.54 -2.62 1.07
C ALA A 154 -10.75 -3.47 0.07
N THR A 155 -9.97 -2.79 -0.76
CA THR A 155 -9.11 -3.40 -1.77
C THR A 155 -7.74 -2.75 -1.75
N LEU A 156 -6.70 -3.54 -2.00
CA LEU A 156 -5.35 -3.07 -2.31
C LEU A 156 -4.75 -3.97 -3.38
N THR A 157 -3.99 -3.37 -4.28
CA THR A 157 -3.31 -4.08 -5.37
C THR A 157 -1.89 -4.44 -4.94
N SER A 158 -1.15 -3.49 -4.36
CA SER A 158 0.21 -3.76 -3.88
C SER A 158 0.58 -2.91 -2.67
N LEU A 159 1.52 -3.43 -1.89
CA LEU A 159 2.16 -2.73 -0.77
C LEU A 159 3.65 -3.07 -0.75
N THR A 160 4.50 -2.05 -0.91
CA THR A 160 5.96 -2.23 -0.86
C THR A 160 6.60 -1.24 0.09
N ILE A 161 7.72 -1.64 0.70
CA ILE A 161 8.51 -0.77 1.56
C ILE A 161 9.99 -0.87 1.18
N ARG A 162 10.74 0.21 1.44
CA ARG A 162 12.20 0.27 1.34
C ARG A 162 12.81 0.54 2.70
#